data_AF-A0A1G8LL07-F1
#
_entry.id   AF-A0A1G8LL07-F1
#
_cell.length_a   1.000
_cell.length_b   1.000
_cell.length_c   1.000
_cell.angle_alpha   90.00
_cell.angle_beta   90.00
_cell.angle_gamma   90.00
#
_symmetry.space_group_name_H-M   'P 1'
#
loop_
_entity.id
_entity.type
_entity.pdbx_description
1 polymer ?
#
loop_
_entity_poly.entity_id
_entity_poly.type
_entity_poly.pdbx_seq_one_letter_code
_entity_poly.pdbx_strand_id
1 'polypeptide(L)'
;MILDRLSMLLSRFGVTPQARATAAAHASIWREAARKVPGLVPDLIRQSGLLAGEPVRMSGGIPRAAPIDPHRLAYEAGRRDLALQLLAAAGLTPTQLNELLEEQDYD
;
A
#
# COMPACT_ATOMS: atom_id res chain seq x y z
N MET A 1 8.75 -0.10 8.77
CA MET A 1 9.99 0.71 8.74
C MET A 1 10.47 0.89 7.30
N ILE A 2 11.19 1.97 6.97
CA ILE A 2 11.76 2.18 5.61
C ILE A 2 12.70 1.03 5.18
N LEU A 3 13.36 0.39 6.17
CA LEU A 3 14.27 -0.74 5.98
C LEU A 3 13.53 -2.03 5.54
N ASP A 4 12.30 -2.25 6.01
CA ASP A 4 11.49 -3.41 5.59
C ASP A 4 11.14 -3.31 4.11
N ARG A 5 10.79 -2.10 3.66
CA ARG A 5 10.38 -1.83 2.27
C ARG A 5 11.53 -2.02 1.29
N LEU A 6 12.74 -1.59 1.66
CA LEU A 6 13.97 -1.88 0.92
C LEU A 6 14.23 -3.39 0.87
N SER A 7 14.08 -4.08 2.01
CA SER A 7 14.27 -5.53 2.09
C SER A 7 13.28 -6.30 1.20
N MET A 8 12.04 -5.82 1.05
CA MET A 8 11.06 -6.42 0.14
C MET A 8 11.37 -6.19 -1.34
N LEU A 9 11.83 -4.98 -1.72
CA LEU A 9 12.26 -4.73 -3.09
C LEU A 9 13.49 -5.59 -3.44
N LEU A 10 14.42 -5.71 -2.49
CA LEU A 10 15.59 -6.55 -2.63
C LEU A 10 15.25 -8.05 -2.64
N SER A 11 14.25 -8.50 -1.87
CA SER A 11 13.81 -9.90 -1.92
C SER A 11 13.07 -10.22 -3.22
N ARG A 12 12.29 -9.27 -3.74
CA ARG A 12 11.52 -9.43 -4.99
C ARG A 12 12.37 -9.39 -6.25
N PHE A 13 13.30 -8.45 -6.32
CA PHE A 13 14.09 -8.22 -7.54
C PHE A 13 15.54 -8.69 -7.41
N GLY A 14 16.14 -8.58 -6.23
CA GLY A 14 17.57 -8.84 -5.98
C GLY A 14 18.43 -7.56 -5.99
N VAL A 15 19.74 -7.74 -5.79
CA VAL A 15 20.75 -6.65 -5.73
C VAL A 15 21.59 -6.50 -7.00
N THR A 16 21.43 -7.40 -7.97
CA THR A 16 22.26 -7.44 -9.18
C THR A 16 21.92 -6.29 -10.14
N PRO A 17 22.81 -5.96 -11.09
CA PRO A 17 22.47 -5.00 -12.15
C PRO A 17 21.21 -5.41 -12.94
N GLN A 18 21.05 -6.70 -13.22
CA GLN A 18 19.87 -7.25 -13.89
C GLN A 18 18.59 -7.09 -13.06
N ALA A 19 18.68 -7.29 -11.74
CA ALA A 19 17.59 -7.05 -10.80
C ALA A 19 17.11 -5.60 -10.85
N ARG A 20 18.05 -4.64 -10.84
CA ARG A 20 17.73 -3.22 -10.93
C ARG A 20 17.06 -2.86 -12.26
N ALA A 21 17.54 -3.42 -13.38
CA ALA A 21 16.91 -3.22 -14.68
C ALA A 21 15.47 -3.77 -14.71
N THR A 22 15.24 -4.93 -14.09
CA THR A 22 13.91 -5.54 -13.97
C THR A 22 12.97 -4.69 -13.12
N ALA A 23 13.45 -4.17 -11.98
CA ALA A 23 12.69 -3.26 -11.13
C ALA A 23 12.33 -1.95 -11.87
N ALA A 24 13.27 -1.40 -12.65
CA ALA A 24 13.03 -0.21 -13.45
C ALA A 24 11.98 -0.44 -14.55
N ALA A 25 12.06 -1.58 -15.25
CA ALA A 25 11.07 -1.98 -16.24
C ALA A 25 9.68 -2.15 -15.60
N HIS A 26 9.61 -2.80 -14.43
CA HIS A 26 8.38 -2.95 -13.66
C HIS A 26 7.76 -1.60 -13.30
N ALA A 27 8.56 -0.67 -12.76
CA ALA A 27 8.09 0.68 -12.42
C ALA A 27 7.65 1.47 -13.67
N SER A 28 8.31 1.30 -14.81
CA SER A 28 7.90 1.92 -16.07
C SER A 28 6.50 1.49 -16.50
N ILE A 29 6.21 0.18 -16.42
CA ILE A 29 4.88 -0.38 -16.74
C ILE A 29 3.80 0.22 -15.84
N TRP A 30 4.05 0.27 -14.53
CA TRP A 30 3.05 0.79 -13.58
C TRP A 30 2.82 2.29 -13.69
N ARG A 31 3.88 3.08 -13.94
CA ARG A 31 3.72 4.51 -14.27
C ARG A 31 2.88 4.70 -15.51
N GLU A 32 3.14 3.92 -16.56
CA GLU A 32 2.38 4.02 -17.80
C GLU A 32 0.91 3.60 -17.61
N ALA A 33 0.67 2.54 -16.85
CA ALA A 33 -0.68 2.10 -16.51
C ALA A 33 -1.44 3.17 -15.71
N ALA A 34 -0.80 3.81 -14.73
CA ALA A 34 -1.41 4.89 -13.94
C ALA A 34 -1.76 6.11 -14.80
N ARG A 35 -0.96 6.43 -15.82
CA ARG A 35 -1.29 7.50 -16.79
C ARG A 35 -2.46 7.15 -17.69
N LYS A 36 -2.54 5.90 -18.14
CA LYS A 36 -3.57 5.42 -19.07
C LYS A 36 -4.91 5.13 -18.40
N VAL A 37 -4.89 4.79 -17.11
CA VAL A 37 -6.07 4.36 -16.36
C VAL A 37 -6.23 5.26 -15.13
N PRO A 38 -6.99 6.37 -15.24
CA PRO A 38 -7.12 7.36 -14.16
C PRO A 38 -7.63 6.79 -12.82
N GLY A 39 -8.41 5.71 -12.85
CA GLY A 39 -8.94 5.05 -11.64
C GLY A 39 -7.96 4.10 -10.94
N LEU A 40 -6.83 3.76 -11.56
CA LEU A 40 -5.94 2.71 -11.06
C LEU A 40 -5.40 2.99 -9.66
N VAL A 41 -4.90 4.21 -9.43
CA VAL A 41 -4.32 4.60 -8.14
C VAL A 41 -5.38 4.65 -7.03
N PRO A 42 -6.54 5.33 -7.21
CA PRO A 42 -7.63 5.28 -6.24
C PRO A 42 -8.10 3.85 -5.92
N ASP A 43 -8.18 2.98 -6.92
CA ASP A 43 -8.65 1.60 -6.72
C ASP A 43 -7.65 0.75 -5.95
N LEU A 44 -6.35 0.91 -6.18
CA LEU A 44 -5.29 0.27 -5.39
C LEU A 44 -5.34 0.71 -3.91
N ILE A 45 -5.61 2.00 -3.66
CA ILE A 45 -5.78 2.53 -2.30
C ILE A 45 -7.00 1.91 -1.62
N ARG A 46 -8.14 1.84 -2.32
CA ARG A 46 -9.38 1.24 -1.78
C ARG A 46 -9.23 -0.26 -1.52
N GLN A 47 -8.74 -1.02 -2.49
CA GLN A 47 -8.60 -2.48 -2.37
C GLN A 47 -7.64 -2.91 -1.27
N SER A 48 -6.59 -2.11 -1.03
CA SER A 48 -5.62 -2.42 0.02
C SER A 48 -6.14 -2.14 1.43
N GLY A 49 -7.14 -1.26 1.57
CA GLY A 49 -7.54 -0.73 2.86
C GLY A 49 -6.40 0.04 3.52
N LEU A 50 -5.58 0.74 2.72
CA LEU A 50 -4.46 1.54 3.20
C LEU A 50 -4.92 2.64 4.15
N LEU A 51 -6.06 3.25 3.83
CA LEU A 51 -6.69 4.34 4.59
C LEU A 51 -7.86 3.83 5.45
N ALA A 52 -8.04 2.51 5.56
CA ALA A 52 -9.12 1.96 6.37
C ALA A 52 -8.77 2.02 7.85
N GLY A 53 -9.68 2.60 8.65
CA GLY A 53 -9.58 2.61 10.12
C GLY A 53 -9.59 1.22 10.73
N GLU A 54 -9.18 1.14 12.00
CA GLU A 54 -9.14 -0.11 12.74
C GLU A 54 -10.56 -0.68 12.95
N PRO A 55 -10.78 -2.00 12.75
CA PRO A 55 -12.09 -2.58 12.98
C PRO A 55 -12.49 -2.48 14.46
N VAL A 56 -13.67 -1.91 14.71
CA VAL A 56 -14.26 -1.81 16.05
C VAL A 56 -15.51 -2.69 16.18
N ARG A 57 -15.71 -3.25 17.37
CA ARG A 57 -16.95 -3.91 17.80
C ARG A 57 -17.66 -3.00 18.79
N MET A 58 -18.93 -2.70 18.53
CA MET A 58 -19.78 -2.00 19.47
C MET A 58 -20.17 -2.94 20.62
N SER A 59 -19.81 -2.58 21.85
CA SER A 59 -20.18 -3.32 23.06
C SER A 59 -20.81 -2.36 24.06
N GLY A 60 -22.12 -2.50 24.28
CA GLY A 60 -22.88 -1.57 25.13
C GLY A 60 -22.89 -0.13 24.62
N GLY A 61 -22.85 0.08 23.30
CA GLY A 61 -22.80 1.41 22.68
C GLY A 61 -21.42 2.08 22.68
N ILE A 62 -20.40 1.43 23.24
CA ILE A 62 -19.02 1.92 23.26
C ILE A 62 -18.19 1.17 22.20
N PRO A 63 -17.45 1.86 21.33
CA PRO A 63 -16.55 1.21 20.39
C PRO A 63 -15.38 0.56 21.15
N ARG A 64 -15.14 -0.72 20.90
CA ARG A 64 -13.96 -1.45 21.39
C ARG A 64 -13.21 -2.03 20.21
N ALA A 65 -11.88 -2.11 20.31
CA ALA A 65 -11.08 -2.79 19.29
C ALA A 65 -11.61 -4.22 19.07
N ALA A 66 -11.81 -4.60 17.81
CA ALA A 66 -12.22 -5.95 17.49
C ALA A 66 -11.10 -6.93 17.88
N PRO A 67 -11.42 -8.17 18.31
CA PRO A 67 -10.42 -9.19 18.57
C PRO A 67 -9.54 -9.41 17.33
N ILE A 68 -8.23 -9.42 17.52
CA ILE A 68 -7.26 -9.62 16.43
C ILE A 68 -7.22 -11.10 16.07
N ASP A 69 -7.57 -11.42 14.82
CA ASP A 69 -7.29 -12.72 14.21
C ASP A 69 -5.91 -12.66 13.54
N PRO A 70 -4.92 -13.46 13.99
CA PRO A 70 -3.57 -13.45 13.44
C PRO A 70 -3.50 -13.77 11.93
N HIS A 71 -4.37 -14.65 11.42
CA HIS A 71 -4.38 -15.01 10.00
C HIS A 71 -4.88 -13.85 9.15
N ARG A 72 -5.95 -13.20 9.61
CA ARG A 72 -6.48 -12.00 8.98
C ARG A 72 -5.47 -10.86 9.02
N LEU A 73 -4.78 -10.66 10.14
CA LEU A 73 -3.75 -9.63 10.28
C LEU A 73 -2.62 -9.83 9.27
N ALA A 74 -2.11 -11.05 9.14
CA ALA A 74 -1.05 -11.37 8.17
C ALA A 74 -1.52 -11.16 6.72
N TYR A 75 -2.76 -11.54 6.39
CA TYR A 75 -3.34 -11.32 5.08
C TYR A 75 -3.48 -9.82 4.76
N GLU A 76 -4.04 -9.03 5.68
CA GLU A 76 -4.21 -7.59 5.49
C GLU A 76 -2.86 -6.87 5.39
N ALA A 77 -1.85 -7.29 6.17
CA ALA A 77 -0.48 -6.77 6.07
C ALA A 77 0.12 -7.05 4.68
N GLY A 78 0.06 -8.30 4.21
CA GLY A 78 0.57 -8.66 2.89
C GLY A 78 -0.15 -7.93 1.75
N ARG A 79 -1.48 -7.76 1.87
CA ARG A 79 -2.28 -6.99 0.92
C ARG A 79 -1.85 -5.51 0.87
N ARG A 80 -1.66 -4.88 2.03
CA ARG A 80 -1.20 -3.48 2.13
C ARG A 80 0.21 -3.31 1.59
N ASP A 81 1.12 -4.23 1.93
CA ASP A 81 2.51 -4.17 1.46
C ASP A 81 2.60 -4.30 -0.06
N LEU A 82 1.84 -5.22 -0.67
CA LEU A 82 1.80 -5.34 -2.12
C LEU A 82 1.28 -4.05 -2.76
N ALA A 83 0.18 -3.49 -2.26
CA ALA A 83 -0.38 -2.26 -2.80
C ALA A 83 0.59 -1.08 -2.68
N LEU A 84 1.31 -0.94 -1.57
CA LEU A 84 2.35 0.07 -1.41
C LEU A 84 3.47 -0.07 -2.45
N GLN A 85 3.89 -1.30 -2.77
CA GLN A 85 4.88 -1.53 -3.83
C GLN A 85 4.35 -1.09 -5.20
N LEU A 86 3.08 -1.37 -5.51
CA LEU A 86 2.46 -0.98 -6.78
C LEU A 86 2.26 0.53 -6.88
N LEU A 87 1.83 1.18 -5.80
CA LEU A 87 1.68 2.64 -5.72
C LEU A 87 3.02 3.35 -5.87
N ALA A 88 4.07 2.85 -5.19
CA ALA A 88 5.42 3.35 -5.36
C ALA A 88 5.93 3.16 -6.81
N ALA A 89 5.66 1.99 -7.41
CA ALA A 89 5.99 1.71 -8.80
C ALA A 89 5.21 2.61 -9.78
N ALA A 90 3.97 2.97 -9.46
CA ALA A 90 3.14 3.90 -10.21
C ALA A 90 3.58 5.38 -10.06
N GLY A 91 4.49 5.68 -9.14
CA GLY A 91 5.05 7.01 -8.93
C GLY A 91 4.36 7.83 -7.86
N LEU A 92 3.53 7.22 -6.99
CA LEU A 92 2.97 7.91 -5.84
C LEU A 92 4.09 8.25 -4.85
N THR A 93 4.20 9.53 -4.49
CA THR A 93 5.20 10.02 -3.55
C THR A 93 4.70 9.95 -2.10
N PRO A 94 5.60 9.92 -1.11
CA PRO A 94 5.20 10.03 0.29
C PRO A 94 4.39 11.28 0.60
N THR A 95 4.70 12.42 -0.04
CA THR A 95 3.97 13.68 0.14
C THR A 95 2.52 13.55 -0.33
N GLN A 96 2.31 13.02 -1.54
CA GLN A 96 0.97 12.77 -2.06
C GLN A 96 0.18 11.78 -1.21
N LEU A 97 0.87 10.78 -0.63
CA LEU A 97 0.22 9.85 0.29
C LEU A 97 -0.21 10.52 1.60
N ASN A 98 0.61 11.45 2.13
CA ASN A 98 0.26 12.20 3.34
C ASN A 98 -0.89 13.17 3.07
N GLU A 99 -0.91 13.86 1.92
CA GLU A 99 -2.03 14.72 1.50
C GLU A 99 -3.34 13.92 1.46
N LEU A 100 -3.31 12.71 0.89
CA LEU A 100 -4.47 11.81 0.85
C LEU A 100 -4.94 11.31 2.23
N LEU A 101 -4.05 11.27 3.22
CA LEU A 101 -4.38 10.90 4.60
C LEU A 101 -4.97 12.10 5.34
N GLU A 102 -4.37 13.28 5.19
CA GLU A 102 -4.83 14.52 5.82
C GLU A 102 -6.23 14.92 5.30
N GLU A 103 -6.51 14.76 4.01
CA GLU A 103 -7.84 15.04 3.44
C GLU A 103 -8.96 14.17 4.05
N GLN A 104 -8.66 12.99 4.60
CA GLN A 104 -9.68 12.14 5.24
C GLN A 104 -10.03 12.53 6.67
N ASP A 105 -9.17 13.29 7.36
CA ASP A 105 -9.41 13.71 8.75
C ASP A 105 -10.27 15.00 8.85
N TYR A 106 -10.56 15.65 7.71
CA TYR A 106 -11.31 16.92 7.64
C TYR A 106 -12.76 16.81 7.12
N ASP A 107 -13.25 15.60 6.83
CA ASP A 107 -14.66 15.29 6.52
C ASP A 107 -15.33 14.50 7.66
#